data_AF-A0AAW5A6Y1-F1
#
_entry.id   AF-A0AAW5A6Y1-F1
#
_cell.length_a   1.000
_cell.length_b   1.000
_cell.length_c   1.000
_cell.angle_alpha   90.00
_cell.angle_beta   90.00
_cell.angle_gamma   90.00
#
_symmetry.space_group_name_H-M   'P 1'
#
loop_
_entity.id
_entity.type
_entity.pdbx_description
1 polymer ?
#
loop_
_entity_poly.entity_id
_entity_poly.type
_entity_poly.pdbx_seq_one_letter_code
_entity_poly.pdbx_strand_id
1 'polypeptide(L)'
;MTKRLGDYLGHMRQASSDAIIFVEGLSKAEFFEDKRTQQAVIMSLIIIGEASTKIMDQYPDFAAGQPQVPWRCMRGMRNRIAHGYFEINLEVVWDTVQHALPALLNQLPDTPT
;
A
#
# COMPACT_ATOMS: atom_id res chain seq x y z
N MET A 1 14.64 -19.17 -0.12
CA MET A 1 13.23 -18.97 0.29
C MET A 1 12.97 -17.56 0.83
N THR A 2 13.97 -16.92 1.45
CA THR A 2 13.95 -15.53 1.97
C THR A 2 13.96 -14.42 0.93
N LYS A 3 14.62 -14.60 -0.22
CA LYS A 3 14.73 -13.56 -1.26
C LYS A 3 13.38 -12.98 -1.70
N ARG A 4 12.38 -13.83 -1.99
CA ARG A 4 11.05 -13.39 -2.43
C ARG A 4 10.27 -12.64 -1.34
N LEU A 5 10.41 -13.04 -0.07
CA LEU A 5 9.82 -12.30 1.04
C LEU A 5 10.41 -10.90 1.13
N GLY A 6 11.74 -10.80 1.01
CA GLY A 6 12.44 -9.53 0.94
C GLY A 6 12.00 -8.65 -0.22
N ASP A 7 11.84 -9.24 -1.42
CA ASP A 7 11.35 -8.53 -2.60
C ASP A 7 9.94 -7.96 -2.37
N TYR A 8 9.02 -8.72 -1.75
CA TYR A 8 7.68 -8.23 -1.43
C TYR A 8 7.69 -7.07 -0.43
N LEU A 9 8.50 -7.16 0.64
CA LEU A 9 8.67 -6.07 1.60
C LEU A 9 9.26 -4.83 0.92
N GLY A 10 10.25 -5.01 0.04
CA GLY A 10 10.84 -3.95 -0.76
C GLY A 10 9.81 -3.26 -1.67
N HIS A 11 8.99 -4.02 -2.38
CA HIS A 11 7.91 -3.47 -3.20
C HIS A 11 6.90 -2.67 -2.38
N MET A 12 6.53 -3.14 -1.18
CA MET A 12 5.62 -2.42 -0.30
C MET A 12 6.20 -1.08 0.16
N ARG A 13 7.49 -1.06 0.55
CA ARG A 13 8.16 0.20 0.93
C ARG A 13 8.24 1.17 -0.24
N GLN A 14 8.71 0.70 -1.40
CA GLN A 14 8.85 1.55 -2.58
C GLN A 14 7.51 2.16 -2.99
N ALA A 15 6.48 1.33 -3.15
CA ALA A 15 5.15 1.79 -3.53
C ALA A 15 4.54 2.74 -2.49
N SER A 16 4.78 2.51 -1.20
CA SER A 16 4.32 3.43 -0.14
C SER A 16 5.00 4.79 -0.26
N SER A 17 6.32 4.81 -0.43
CA SER A 17 7.09 6.05 -0.63
C SER A 17 6.66 6.78 -1.91
N ASP A 18 6.50 6.06 -3.02
CA ASP A 18 6.07 6.64 -4.30
C ASP A 18 4.71 7.32 -4.17
N ALA A 19 3.73 6.66 -3.53
CA ALA A 19 2.40 7.24 -3.32
C ALA A 19 2.45 8.54 -2.50
N ILE A 20 3.29 8.58 -1.46
CA ILE A 20 3.49 9.77 -0.62
C ILE A 20 4.12 10.91 -1.45
N ILE A 21 5.15 10.59 -2.25
CA ILE A 21 5.83 11.57 -3.12
C ILE A 21 4.87 12.14 -4.18
N PHE A 22 4.01 11.31 -4.78
CA PHE A 22 3.10 11.77 -5.82
C PHE A 22 2.09 12.82 -5.35
N VAL A 23 1.76 12.83 -4.05
CA VAL A 23 0.84 13.81 -3.47
C VAL A 23 1.54 14.95 -2.73
N GLU A 24 2.87 14.95 -2.71
CA GLU A 24 3.65 15.96 -2.00
C GLU A 24 3.35 17.36 -2.57
N GLY A 25 3.07 18.31 -1.68
CA GLY A 25 2.73 19.68 -2.05
C GLY A 25 1.32 19.88 -2.63
N LEU A 26 0.55 18.81 -2.85
CA LEU A 26 -0.84 18.93 -3.27
C LEU A 26 -1.77 19.11 -2.06
N SER A 27 -2.77 19.96 -2.21
CA SER A 27 -3.95 19.95 -1.35
C SER A 27 -4.89 18.80 -1.75
N LYS A 28 -5.80 18.42 -0.83
CA LYS A 28 -6.83 17.41 -1.09
C LYS A 28 -7.69 17.79 -2.31
N ALA A 29 -8.03 19.06 -2.47
CA ALA A 29 -8.84 19.53 -3.60
C ALA A 29 -8.11 19.36 -4.94
N GLU A 30 -6.83 19.74 -5.00
CA GLU A 30 -6.00 19.55 -6.20
C GLU A 30 -5.83 18.07 -6.55
N PHE A 31 -5.63 17.21 -5.55
CA PHE A 31 -5.60 15.76 -5.77
C PHE A 31 -6.91 15.23 -6.36
N PHE A 32 -8.07 15.78 -5.98
CA PHE A 32 -9.38 15.33 -6.47
C PHE A 32 -9.64 15.71 -7.92
N GLU A 33 -8.93 16.72 -8.43
CA GLU A 33 -8.98 17.16 -9.83
C GLU A 33 -7.87 16.54 -10.69
N ASP A 34 -6.76 16.10 -10.09
CA ASP A 34 -5.65 15.47 -10.81
C ASP A 34 -5.81 13.95 -10.97
N LYS A 35 -6.51 13.57 -12.05
CA LYS A 35 -6.71 12.16 -12.42
C LYS A 35 -5.39 11.39 -12.65
N ARG A 36 -4.32 12.04 -13.10
CA ARG A 36 -3.03 11.37 -13.34
C ARG A 36 -2.43 10.92 -12.01
N THR A 37 -2.41 11.83 -11.05
CA THR A 37 -1.89 11.55 -9.71
C THR A 37 -2.76 10.55 -8.97
N GLN A 38 -4.09 10.62 -9.10
CA GLN A 38 -4.99 9.59 -8.57
C GLN A 38 -4.65 8.20 -9.10
N GLN A 39 -4.47 8.04 -10.41
CA GLN A 39 -4.14 6.74 -11.01
C GLN A 39 -2.78 6.23 -10.54
N ALA A 40 -1.77 7.11 -10.43
CA ALA A 40 -0.46 6.74 -9.91
C ALA A 40 -0.53 6.23 -8.46
N VAL A 41 -1.24 6.95 -7.59
CA VAL A 41 -1.48 6.55 -6.20
C VAL A 41 -2.24 5.23 -6.11
N ILE A 42 -3.31 5.07 -6.89
CA ILE A 42 -4.13 3.85 -6.91
C ILE A 42 -3.27 2.65 -7.31
N MET A 43 -2.39 2.79 -8.30
CA MET A 43 -1.47 1.72 -8.69
C MET A 43 -0.50 1.35 -7.57
N SER A 44 0.04 2.32 -6.84
CA SER A 44 0.87 2.05 -5.66
C SER A 44 0.11 1.25 -4.59
N LEU A 45 -1.15 1.61 -4.31
CA LEU A 45 -1.99 0.88 -3.36
C LEU A 45 -2.27 -0.57 -3.81
N ILE A 46 -2.46 -0.80 -5.11
CA ILE A 46 -2.62 -2.14 -5.67
C ILE A 46 -1.34 -2.97 -5.45
N ILE A 47 -0.16 -2.40 -5.71
CA ILE A 47 1.13 -3.08 -5.52
C ILE A 47 1.31 -3.50 -4.05
N ILE A 48 1.03 -2.59 -3.12
CA ILE A 48 1.10 -2.86 -1.67
C ILE A 48 0.15 -4.00 -1.28
N GLY A 49 -1.09 -3.96 -1.76
CA GLY A 49 -2.09 -4.98 -1.46
C GLY A 49 -1.78 -6.34 -2.10
N GLU A 50 -1.20 -6.37 -3.31
CA GLU A 50 -0.76 -7.62 -3.93
C GLU A 50 0.43 -8.23 -3.17
N ALA A 51 1.45 -7.43 -2.85
CA ALA A 51 2.61 -7.89 -2.09
C ALA A 51 2.22 -8.41 -0.69
N SER A 52 1.38 -7.68 0.04
CA SER A 52 0.85 -8.13 1.34
C SER A 52 0.04 -9.43 1.23
N THR A 53 -0.74 -9.60 0.16
CA THR A 53 -1.47 -10.86 -0.10
C THR A 53 -0.50 -12.01 -0.32
N LYS A 54 0.55 -11.82 -1.15
CA LYS A 54 1.58 -12.85 -1.36
C LYS A 54 2.31 -13.21 -0.08
N ILE A 55 2.61 -12.24 0.79
CA ILE A 55 3.25 -12.49 2.09
C ILE A 55 2.32 -13.33 2.98
N MET A 56 1.06 -12.94 3.13
CA MET A 56 0.11 -13.72 3.96
C MET A 56 -0.09 -15.15 3.44
N ASP A 57 -0.18 -15.33 2.11
CA ASP A 57 -0.48 -16.63 1.52
C ASP A 57 0.74 -17.55 1.49
N GLN A 58 1.96 -17.02 1.29
CA GLN A 58 3.19 -17.82 1.14
C GLN A 58 4.06 -17.86 2.40
N TYR A 59 3.93 -16.88 3.29
CA TYR A 59 4.72 -16.72 4.52
C TYR A 59 3.81 -16.42 5.73
N PRO A 60 2.79 -17.25 6.01
CA PRO A 60 1.79 -16.97 7.03
C PRO A 60 2.40 -16.81 8.44
N ASP A 61 3.42 -17.61 8.78
CA ASP A 61 4.08 -17.53 10.09
C ASP A 61 4.82 -16.20 10.28
N PHE A 62 5.44 -15.68 9.22
CA PHE A 62 6.09 -14.37 9.25
C PHE A 62 5.05 -13.24 9.45
N ALA A 63 3.95 -13.29 8.70
CA ALA A 63 2.88 -12.31 8.83
C ALA A 63 2.26 -12.34 10.24
N ALA A 64 2.03 -13.54 10.80
CA ALA A 64 1.52 -13.73 12.15
C ALA A 64 2.49 -13.20 13.23
N GLY A 65 3.79 -13.30 12.99
CA GLY A 65 4.83 -12.73 13.85
C GLY A 65 4.96 -11.20 13.80
N GLN A 66 4.25 -10.53 12.89
CA GLN A 66 4.27 -9.07 12.71
C GLN A 66 2.84 -8.48 12.81
N PRO A 67 2.16 -8.60 13.97
CA PRO A 67 0.75 -8.24 14.13
C PRO A 67 0.48 -6.73 14.01
N GLN A 68 1.51 -5.89 14.19
CA GLN A 68 1.41 -4.45 14.03
C GLN A 68 1.28 -4.01 12.57
N VAL A 69 1.65 -4.87 11.61
CA VAL A 69 1.52 -4.57 10.18
C VAL A 69 0.09 -4.93 9.73
N PRO A 70 -0.66 -4.00 9.10
CA PRO A 70 -2.07 -4.18 8.79
C PRO A 70 -2.32 -5.03 7.51
N TRP A 71 -1.77 -6.24 7.46
CA TRP A 71 -1.76 -7.11 6.26
C TRP A 71 -3.14 -7.31 5.63
N ARG A 72 -4.15 -7.60 6.46
CA ARG A 72 -5.52 -7.85 5.99
C ARG A 72 -6.17 -6.60 5.42
N CYS A 73 -5.89 -5.43 5.99
CA CYS A 73 -6.39 -4.15 5.49
C CYS A 73 -5.82 -3.86 4.10
N MET A 74 -4.53 -4.09 3.89
CA MET A 74 -3.89 -3.90 2.58
C MET A 74 -4.45 -4.82 1.50
N ARG A 75 -4.67 -6.12 1.81
CA ARG A 75 -5.37 -7.04 0.91
C ARG A 75 -6.81 -6.59 0.62
N GLY A 76 -7.53 -6.15 1.64
CA GLY A 76 -8.89 -5.62 1.51
C GLY A 76 -8.96 -4.40 0.60
N MET A 77 -8.03 -3.46 0.76
CA MET A 77 -7.91 -2.26 -0.09
C MET A 77 -7.73 -2.64 -1.56
N ARG A 78 -6.78 -3.53 -1.88
CA ARG A 78 -6.55 -4.01 -3.26
C ARG A 78 -7.79 -4.67 -3.84
N ASN A 79 -8.49 -5.49 -3.07
CA ASN A 79 -9.73 -6.13 -3.53
C ASN A 79 -10.81 -5.08 -3.84
N ARG A 80 -10.97 -4.07 -2.98
CA ARG A 80 -11.97 -3.01 -3.20
C ARG A 80 -11.62 -2.15 -4.43
N ILE A 81 -10.36 -1.82 -4.64
CA ILE A 81 -9.89 -1.11 -5.84
C ILE A 81 -10.10 -1.94 -7.11
N ALA A 82 -9.73 -3.22 -7.09
CA ALA A 82 -9.81 -4.10 -8.25
C ALA A 82 -11.26 -4.44 -8.67
N HIS A 83 -12.18 -4.55 -7.71
CA HIS A 83 -13.59 -4.89 -7.98
C HIS A 83 -14.52 -3.67 -8.08
N GLY A 84 -14.06 -2.47 -7.72
CA GLY A 84 -14.87 -1.25 -7.64
C GLY A 84 -14.31 -0.07 -8.44
N TYR A 85 -13.64 -0.31 -9.57
CA TYR A 85 -12.91 0.71 -10.35
C TYR A 85 -13.74 1.96 -10.73
N PHE A 86 -15.07 1.87 -10.74
CA PHE A 86 -15.98 3.01 -11.01
C PHE A 86 -16.40 3.81 -9.76
N GLU A 87 -16.14 3.30 -8.55
CA GLU A 87 -16.57 3.91 -7.27
C GLU A 87 -15.43 3.93 -6.23
N ILE A 88 -14.20 4.19 -6.68
CA ILE A 88 -13.09 4.38 -5.74
C ILE A 88 -13.37 5.65 -4.93
N ASN A 89 -13.53 5.48 -3.62
CA ASN A 89 -13.67 6.61 -2.71
C ASN A 89 -12.31 7.33 -2.57
N LEU A 90 -12.16 8.45 -3.27
CA LEU A 90 -10.94 9.26 -3.27
C LEU A 90 -10.63 9.87 -1.90
N GLU A 91 -11.61 10.04 -1.02
CA GLU A 91 -11.33 10.47 0.36
C GLU A 91 -10.55 9.41 1.12
N VAL A 92 -10.95 8.15 0.99
CA VAL A 92 -10.25 7.02 1.61
C VAL A 92 -8.86 6.86 1.02
N VAL A 93 -8.69 7.04 -0.30
CA VAL A 93 -7.38 7.01 -0.95
C VAL A 93 -6.48 8.11 -0.39
N TRP A 94 -6.99 9.35 -0.33
CA TRP A 94 -6.23 10.48 0.20
C TRP A 94 -5.81 10.26 1.66
N ASP A 95 -6.74 9.86 2.52
CA ASP A 95 -6.45 9.59 3.94
C ASP A 95 -5.43 8.45 4.11
N THR A 96 -5.55 7.40 3.29
CA THR A 96 -4.61 6.28 3.28
C THR A 96 -3.19 6.78 2.99
N VAL A 97 -3.02 7.63 1.97
CA VAL A 97 -1.69 8.14 1.61
C VAL A 97 -1.14 9.09 2.66
N GLN A 98 -1.98 9.96 3.22
CA GLN A 98 -1.52 10.98 4.18
C GLN A 98 -1.20 10.40 5.57
N HIS A 99 -1.87 9.33 5.99
CA HIS A 99 -1.74 8.82 7.37
C HIS A 99 -1.30 7.35 7.43
N ALA A 100 -1.97 6.47 6.67
CA ALA A 100 -1.73 5.04 6.80
C ALA A 100 -0.40 4.59 6.18
N LEU A 101 0.00 5.15 5.04
CA LEU A 101 1.26 4.79 4.38
C LEU A 101 2.51 5.25 5.16
N PRO A 102 2.57 6.48 5.71
CA PRO A 102 3.66 6.87 6.59
C PRO A 102 3.77 5.98 7.84
N ALA A 103 2.64 5.60 8.44
CA ALA A 103 2.63 4.65 9.56
C ALA A 103 3.13 3.26 9.12
N LEU A 104 2.70 2.77 7.95
CA LEU A 104 3.11 1.49 7.41
C LEU A 104 4.64 1.43 7.19
N LEU A 105 5.25 2.50 6.68
CA LEU A 105 6.71 2.55 6.48
C LEU A 105 7.50 2.32 7.78
N ASN A 106 6.97 2.80 8.91
CA ASN A 106 7.56 2.59 10.24
C ASN A 106 7.26 1.19 10.82
N GLN A 107 6.17 0.56 10.40
CA GLN A 107 5.75 -0.76 10.89
C GLN A 107 6.39 -1.91 10.12
N LEU A 108 6.76 -1.69 8.85
CA LEU A 108 7.32 -2.74 8.02
C LEU A 108 8.67 -3.21 8.60
N PRO A 109 8.85 -4.53 8.76
CA PRO A 109 10.11 -5.10 9.24
C PRO A 109 11.19 -4.98 8.16
N ASP A 110 12.45 -4.90 8.59
CA ASP A 110 13.58 -4.90 7.67
C ASP A 110 13.59 -6.15 6.79
N THR A 111 14.15 -6.00 5.60
CA THR A 111 14.31 -7.10 4.65
C THR A 111 15.18 -8.18 5.32
N PRO A 112 14.66 -9.40 5.53
CA PRO A 112 15.47 -10.46 6.11
C PRO A 112 16.62 -10.79 5.15
N THR A 113 17.85 -10.72 5.66
CA THR A 113 19.10 -11.05 4.95
C THR A 113 19.19 -12.53 4.60
#